data_AF-A0A428XMV0-F1
#
_entry.id   AF-A0A428XMV0-F1
#
_cell.length_a   1.000
_cell.length_b   1.000
_cell.length_c   1.000
_cell.angle_alpha   90.00
_cell.angle_beta   90.00
_cell.angle_gamma   90.00
#
_symmetry.space_group_name_H-M   'P 1'
#
loop_
_entity.id
_entity.type
_entity.pdbx_description
1 polymer ?
#
loop_
_entity_poly.entity_id
_entity_poly.type
_entity_poly.pdbx_seq_one_letter_code
_entity_poly.pdbx_strand_id
1 'polypeptide(L)' 'MDNSSGVGVLDKAALVLSALESGPATLAGLVAATGLARPTAHRLAVALEHHRMVARDMQGRFILGPRLAELAAAATQIRM' A
#
# COMPACT_ATOMS: atom_id res chain seq x y z
N MET A 1 6.94 16.28 14.06
CA MET A 1 7.35 16.50 12.65
C MET A 1 6.27 15.88 11.80
N ASP A 2 5.45 16.72 11.21
CA ASP A 2 4.51 16.36 10.16
C ASP A 2 5.29 15.75 8.99
N ASN A 3 5.33 14.41 8.95
CA ASN A 3 6.03 13.65 7.91
C ASN A 3 5.24 13.65 6.59
N SER A 4 4.79 14.83 6.15
CA SER A 4 4.11 15.01 4.88
C SER A 4 5.12 15.41 3.82
N SER A 5 5.12 14.70 2.69
CA SER A 5 6.00 14.99 1.55
C SER A 5 5.62 16.25 0.78
N GLY A 6 4.53 16.95 1.16
CA GLY A 6 3.90 18.00 0.36
C GLY A 6 3.05 17.46 -0.80
N VAL A 7 3.10 16.14 -1.07
CA VAL A 7 2.28 15.46 -2.08
C VAL A 7 1.29 14.55 -1.38
N GLY A 8 0.14 15.11 -0.98
CA GLY A 8 -0.80 14.42 -0.10
C GLY A 8 -1.39 13.10 -0.63
N VAL A 9 -1.39 12.84 -1.93
CA VAL A 9 -1.79 11.52 -2.48
C VAL A 9 -0.72 10.46 -2.31
N LEU A 10 0.56 10.85 -2.41
CA LEU A 10 1.69 9.93 -2.20
C LEU A 10 1.77 9.52 -0.73
N ASP A 11 1.60 10.49 0.19
CA ASP A 11 1.57 10.22 1.64
C ASP A 11 0.47 9.20 1.99
N LYS A 12 -0.71 9.33 1.37
CA LYS A 12 -1.83 8.40 1.60
C LYS A 12 -1.59 7.03 1.00
N ALA A 13 -0.93 6.95 -0.15
CA ALA A 13 -0.54 5.66 -0.72
C ALA A 13 0.48 4.95 0.18
N ALA A 14 1.45 5.69 0.74
CA ALA A 14 2.40 5.17 1.71
C ALA A 14 1.70 4.65 2.97
N LEU A 15 0.72 5.38 3.52
CA LEU A 15 -0.09 4.93 4.65
C LEU A 15 -0.82 3.60 4.39
N VAL A 16 -1.38 3.42 3.18
CA VAL A 16 -2.04 2.15 2.81
C VAL A 16 -1.04 1.00 2.77
N LEU A 17 0.16 1.21 2.20
CA LEU A 17 1.22 0.19 2.17
C LEU A 17 1.69 -0.15 3.59
N SER A 18 1.91 0.84 4.46
CA SER A 18 2.27 0.62 5.86
C SER A 18 1.18 -0.12 6.65
N ALA A 19 -0.10 0.15 6.38
CA ALA A 19 -1.18 -0.60 7.02
C ALA A 19 -1.16 -2.10 6.65
N LEU A 20 -0.75 -2.43 5.42
CA LEU A 20 -0.64 -3.80 4.93
C LEU A 20 0.63 -4.52 5.38
N GLU A 21 1.63 -3.81 5.89
CA GLU A 21 2.83 -4.40 6.49
C GLU A 21 2.49 -5.26 7.71
N SER A 22 1.42 -4.90 8.45
CA SER A 22 0.92 -5.68 9.59
C SER A 22 0.15 -6.94 9.19
N GLY A 23 -0.11 -7.14 7.89
CA GLY A 23 -0.78 -8.33 7.34
C GLY A 23 -2.00 -8.02 6.45
N PRO A 24 -2.72 -9.07 6.00
CA PRO A 24 -3.87 -8.93 5.11
C PRO A 24 -5.01 -8.10 5.72
N ALA A 25 -5.57 -7.15 4.95
CA ALA A 25 -6.62 -6.25 5.43
C ALA A 25 -7.83 -6.18 4.48
N THR A 26 -9.03 -6.09 5.04
CA THR A 26 -10.24 -5.72 4.27
C THR A 26 -10.24 -4.21 3.98
N LEU A 27 -11.11 -3.73 3.08
CA LEU A 27 -11.29 -2.29 2.88
C LEU A 27 -11.68 -1.56 4.17
N ALA A 28 -12.51 -2.17 5.01
CA ALA A 28 -12.88 -1.61 6.31
C ALA A 28 -11.67 -1.56 7.26
N GLY A 29 -10.83 -2.60 7.25
CA GLY A 29 -9.56 -2.62 7.99
C GLY A 29 -8.61 -1.52 7.54
N LEU A 30 -8.48 -1.29 6.23
CA LEU A 30 -7.67 -0.18 5.70
C LEU A 30 -8.19 1.18 6.14
N VAL A 31 -9.51 1.40 6.10
CA VAL A 31 -10.14 2.64 6.59
C VAL A 31 -9.83 2.86 8.07
N ALA A 32 -10.00 1.82 8.89
CA ALA A 32 -9.74 1.90 10.32
C ALA A 32 -8.25 2.17 10.64
N ALA A 33 -7.34 1.50 9.94
CA ALA A 33 -5.90 1.63 10.17
C ALA A 33 -5.33 2.97 9.67
N THR A 34 -5.86 3.50 8.56
CA THR A 34 -5.32 4.71 7.91
C THR A 34 -6.07 6.00 8.25
N GLY A 35 -7.29 5.90 8.82
CA GLY A 35 -8.18 7.05 9.03
C GLY A 35 -8.73 7.67 7.74
N LEU A 36 -8.48 7.08 6.57
CA LEU A 36 -8.93 7.61 5.29
C LEU A 36 -10.41 7.34 5.06
N ALA A 37 -11.10 8.30 4.43
CA ALA A 37 -12.45 8.07 3.96
C ALA A 37 -12.51 6.85 3.01
N ARG A 38 -13.57 6.05 3.13
CA ARG A 38 -13.75 4.80 2.37
C ARG A 38 -13.52 4.93 0.86
N PRO A 39 -14.04 5.95 0.15
CA PRO A 39 -13.79 6.10 -1.29
C PRO A 39 -12.31 6.35 -1.62
N THR A 40 -11.60 7.09 -0.76
CA THR A 40 -10.17 7.38 -0.92
C THR A 40 -9.34 6.12 -0.70
N ALA A 41 -9.57 5.39 0.39
CA ALA A 41 -8.87 4.13 0.68
C ALA A 41 -9.09 3.11 -0.45
N HIS A 42 -10.33 2.99 -0.93
CA HIS A 42 -10.67 2.08 -2.02
C HIS A 42 -9.93 2.44 -3.32
N ARG A 43 -9.99 3.71 -3.76
CA ARG A 43 -9.32 4.15 -4.98
C ARG A 43 -7.81 3.94 -4.92
N LEU A 44 -7.19 4.24 -3.79
CA LEU A 44 -5.76 4.04 -3.58
C LEU A 44 -5.39 2.56 -3.60
N ALA A 45 -6.14 1.71 -2.90
CA ALA A 45 -5.88 0.27 -2.87
C ALA A 45 -6.00 -0.36 -4.27
N VAL A 46 -7.04 0.01 -5.04
CA VAL A 46 -7.22 -0.47 -6.42
C VAL A 46 -6.13 0.06 -7.36
N ALA A 47 -5.71 1.32 -7.22
CA ALA A 47 -4.61 1.86 -8.02
C ALA A 47 -3.27 1.16 -7.70
N LEU A 48 -2.97 0.93 -6.42
CA LEU A 48 -1.80 0.18 -5.99
C LEU A 48 -1.84 -1.29 -6.45
N GLU A 49 -3.03 -1.88 -6.48
CA GLU A 49 -3.28 -3.22 -7.03
C GLU A 49 -2.99 -3.28 -8.54
N HIS A 50 -3.44 -2.27 -9.29
CA HIS A 50 -3.12 -2.13 -10.71
C HIS A 50 -1.61 -2.04 -10.98
N HIS A 51 -0.86 -1.36 -10.11
CA HIS A 51 0.60 -1.29 -10.17
C HIS A 51 1.32 -2.46 -9.49
N ARG A 52 0.57 -3.49 -9.04
CA ARG A 52 1.06 -4.70 -8.36
C ARG A 52 1.84 -4.45 -7.06
N MET A 53 1.75 -3.25 -6.50
CA MET A 53 2.29 -2.91 -5.17
C MET A 53 1.41 -3.49 -4.07
N VAL A 54 0.11 -3.65 -4.36
CA VAL A 54 -0.87 -4.39 -3.56
C VAL A 54 -1.39 -5.56 -4.41
N ALA A 55 -1.91 -6.59 -3.77
CA ALA A 55 -2.61 -7.68 -4.41
C ALA A 55 -3.81 -8.12 -3.54
N ARG A 56 -4.53 -9.14 -3.98
CA ARG A 56 -5.57 -9.80 -3.18
C ARG A 56 -5.21 -11.23 -2.83
N ASP A 57 -5.53 -11.62 -1.61
CA ASP A 57 -5.50 -13.03 -1.20
C ASP A 57 -6.74 -13.80 -1.68
N MET A 58 -6.78 -15.11 -1.38
CA MET A 58 -7.92 -15.98 -1.73
C MET A 58 -9.23 -15.57 -1.05
N GLN A 59 -9.19 -14.75 0.00
CA GLN A 59 -10.36 -14.21 0.69
C GLN A 59 -10.75 -12.81 0.17
N GLY A 60 -10.08 -12.31 -0.88
CA GLY A 60 -10.31 -10.99 -1.45
C GLY A 60 -9.80 -9.83 -0.60
N ARG A 61 -9.03 -10.10 0.46
CA ARG A 61 -8.39 -9.07 1.29
C ARG A 61 -7.17 -8.53 0.59
N PHE A 62 -6.86 -7.26 0.84
CA PHE A 62 -5.66 -6.62 0.34
C PHE A 62 -4.43 -7.15 1.08
N ILE A 63 -3.36 -7.38 0.33
CA ILE A 63 -2.03 -7.79 0.80
C ILE A 63 -0.94 -6.99 0.07
N LEU A 64 0.28 -6.97 0.58
CA LEU A 64 1.43 -6.46 -0.15
C LEU A 64 1.68 -7.30 -1.43
N GLY A 65 1.94 -6.61 -2.53
CA GLY A 65 2.09 -7.20 -3.86
C GLY A 65 3.55 -7.53 -4.23
N PRO A 66 3.75 -8.37 -5.26
CA PRO A 66 5.08 -8.87 -5.64
C PRO A 66 6.04 -7.77 -6.13
N ARG A 67 5.53 -6.62 -6.60
CA ARG A 67 6.37 -5.52 -7.09
C ARG A 67 7.34 -5.01 -6.04
N LEU A 68 7.01 -5.10 -4.76
CA LEU A 68 7.88 -4.64 -3.68
C LEU A 68 9.15 -5.49 -3.58
N ALA A 69 9.04 -6.82 -3.74
CA ALA A 69 10.20 -7.71 -3.76
C ALA A 69 11.06 -7.50 -5.02
N GLU A 70 10.44 -7.29 -6.18
CA GLU A 70 11.15 -6.97 -7.42
C GLU A 70 11.98 -5.68 -7.28
N LEU A 71 11.38 -4.63 -6.71
CA LEU A 71 12.05 -3.35 -6.47
C LEU A 71 13.18 -3.48 -5.45
N ALA A 72 12.98 -4.25 -4.38
CA ALA A 72 14.02 -4.53 -3.39
C ALA A 72 15.21 -5.26 -4.01
N ALA A 73 14.96 -6.26 -4.85
CA ALA A 73 16.01 -6.99 -5.57
C ALA A 73 16.79 -6.09 -6.55
N ALA A 74 16.10 -5.23 -7.30
CA ALA A 74 16.77 -4.28 -8.19
C ALA A 74 17.62 -3.24 -7.43
N ALA A 75 17.14 -2.79 -6.26
CA ALA A 75 17.87 -1.83 -5.43
C ALA A 75 19.15 -2.43 -4.81
N THR A 76 19.14 -3.71 -4.45
CA THR A 76 20.33 -4.39 -3.92
C THR A 76 21.35 -4.73 -5.01
N GLN A 77 20.91 -5.01 -6.24
CA GLN A 77 21.80 -5.29 -7.38
C GLN A 77 22.75 -4.15 -7.75
N ILE A 78 22.39 -2.89 -7.51
CA ILE A 78 23.24 -1.72 -7.84
C ILE A 78 24.39 -1.54 -6.83
N ARG A 79 24.33 -2.23 -5.67
CA ARG A 79 25.29 -2.07 -4.57
C ARG A 79 26.33 -3.19 -4.45
N MET A 80 26.30 -4.21 -5.31
CA MET A 80 27.31 -5.27 -5.41
C MET A 80 28.17 -5.07 -6.65
#